data_AF-A0A2J0LLN0-F1
#
_entry.id   AF-A0A2J0LLN0-F1
#
_cell.length_a   1.000
_cell.length_b   1.000
_cell.length_c   1.000
_cell.angle_alpha   90.00
_cell.angle_beta   90.00
_cell.angle_gamma   90.00
#
_symmetry.space_group_name_H-M   'P 1'
#
loop_
_entity.id
_entity.type
_entity.pdbx_description
1 polymer ?
#
loop_
_entity_poly.entity_id
_entity_poly.type
_entity_poly.pdbx_seq_one_letter_code
_entity_poly.pdbx_strand_id
1 'polypeptide(L)'
;GFKEIEEGENLQKQILGMLAGMDASKIHKNRPKFVEILEKKTEELGLRFKASVMSAIFNALSERDETADVCLDKDGKPEHDSELRDCEKVPLGEDIDRYFKREVLPHVPDAWMDRSKDRIGYEINLTKEFYKFKPLRSLEEIRKDILVLERETEGLMGEVLDG
;
A
#
# COMPACT_ATOMS: atom_id res chain seq x y z
N GLY A 1 -5.95 -19.00 -25.20
CA GLY A 1 -5.97 -19.19 -26.67
C GLY A 1 -6.61 -17.99 -27.36
N PHE A 2 -6.38 -17.76 -28.66
CA PHE A 2 -6.85 -16.54 -29.37
C PHE A 2 -8.33 -16.19 -29.13
N LYS A 3 -9.22 -17.19 -29.05
CA LYS A 3 -10.64 -17.00 -28.76
C LYS A 3 -10.92 -16.39 -27.37
N GLU A 4 -10.16 -16.78 -26.35
CA GLU A 4 -10.30 -16.22 -25.00
C GLU A 4 -9.84 -14.76 -24.93
N ILE A 5 -8.85 -14.39 -25.76
CA ILE A 5 -8.39 -13.01 -25.88
C ILE A 5 -9.49 -12.15 -26.49
N GLU A 6 -10.08 -12.61 -27.60
CA GLU A 6 -11.17 -11.92 -28.28
C GLU A 6 -12.42 -11.76 -27.39
N GLU A 7 -12.81 -12.81 -26.68
CA GLU A 7 -13.91 -12.76 -25.69
C GLU A 7 -13.59 -11.76 -24.57
N GLY A 8 -12.35 -11.71 -24.10
CA GLY A 8 -11.88 -10.75 -23.10
C GLY A 8 -11.91 -9.30 -23.60
N GLU A 9 -11.45 -9.03 -24.82
CA GLU A 9 -11.50 -7.70 -25.42
C GLU A 9 -12.94 -7.23 -25.64
N ASN A 10 -13.83 -8.13 -26.07
CA ASN A 10 -15.24 -7.80 -26.23
C ASN A 10 -15.89 -7.45 -24.88
N LEU A 11 -15.57 -8.21 -23.82
CA LEU A 11 -16.02 -7.92 -22.46
C LEU A 11 -15.53 -6.54 -22.00
N GLN A 12 -14.26 -6.19 -22.22
CA GLN A 12 -13.72 -4.88 -21.86
C GLN A 12 -14.43 -3.75 -22.61
N LYS A 13 -14.72 -3.92 -23.91
CA LYS A 13 -15.48 -2.94 -24.71
C LYS A 13 -16.89 -2.73 -24.15
N GLN A 14 -17.57 -3.80 -23.72
CA GLN A 14 -18.88 -3.71 -23.09
C GLN A 14 -18.83 -2.92 -21.78
N ILE A 15 -17.81 -3.19 -20.94
CA ILE A 15 -17.62 -2.48 -19.67
C ILE A 15 -17.38 -0.99 -19.92
N LEU A 16 -16.44 -0.64 -20.80
CA LEU A 16 -16.14 0.76 -21.12
C LEU A 16 -17.34 1.48 -21.72
N GLY A 17 -18.10 0.83 -22.61
CA GLY A 17 -19.31 1.39 -23.19
C GLY A 17 -20.40 1.64 -22.14
N MET A 18 -20.57 0.73 -21.19
CA MET A 18 -21.48 0.93 -20.06
C MET A 18 -21.06 2.11 -19.20
N LEU A 19 -19.79 2.18 -18.81
CA LEU A 19 -19.25 3.22 -17.94
C LEU A 19 -19.29 4.61 -18.58
N ALA A 20 -19.08 4.71 -19.90
CA ALA A 20 -19.21 5.97 -20.64
C ALA A 20 -20.64 6.54 -20.60
N GLY A 21 -21.66 5.70 -20.36
CA GLY A 21 -23.05 6.11 -20.19
C GLY A 21 -23.42 6.52 -18.75
N MET A 22 -22.45 6.56 -17.83
CA MET A 22 -22.63 7.01 -16.46
C MET A 22 -22.14 8.44 -16.28
N ASP A 23 -22.70 9.16 -15.30
CA ASP A 23 -22.29 10.53 -14.98
C ASP A 23 -21.03 10.53 -14.12
N ALA A 24 -19.89 10.81 -14.73
CA ALA A 24 -18.58 10.87 -14.06
C ALA A 24 -18.46 12.02 -13.05
N SER A 25 -19.36 13.02 -13.07
CA SER A 25 -19.33 14.13 -12.11
C SER A 25 -19.97 13.79 -10.76
N LYS A 26 -20.76 12.71 -10.72
CA LYS A 26 -21.54 12.33 -9.55
C LYS A 26 -20.78 11.37 -8.65
N ILE A 27 -20.40 11.85 -7.47
CA ILE A 27 -19.74 11.05 -6.44
C ILE A 27 -20.80 10.38 -5.54
N HIS A 28 -20.66 9.08 -5.33
CA HIS A 28 -21.54 8.28 -4.48
C HIS A 28 -20.81 7.87 -3.20
N LYS A 29 -21.25 8.42 -2.06
CA LYS A 29 -20.67 8.16 -0.73
C LYS A 29 -21.24 6.96 0.02
N ASN A 30 -22.10 6.18 -0.65
CA ASN A 30 -22.74 5.01 -0.06
C ASN A 30 -22.55 3.83 -0.99
N ARG A 31 -21.78 2.83 -0.53
CA ARG A 31 -21.43 1.65 -1.30
C ARG A 31 -22.66 0.88 -1.80
N PRO A 32 -23.63 0.47 -0.96
CA PRO A 32 -24.83 -0.21 -1.42
C PRO A 32 -25.57 0.53 -2.54
N LYS A 33 -25.80 1.84 -2.38
CA LYS A 33 -26.47 2.66 -3.40
C LYS A 33 -25.70 2.70 -4.72
N PHE A 34 -24.38 2.74 -4.68
CA PHE A 34 -23.57 2.74 -5.90
C PHE A 34 -23.63 1.38 -6.62
N VAL A 35 -23.60 0.28 -5.86
CA VAL A 35 -23.76 -1.07 -6.42
C VAL A 35 -25.12 -1.23 -7.10
N GLU A 36 -26.21 -0.77 -6.47
CA GLU A 36 -27.55 -0.77 -7.06
C GLU A 36 -27.61 0.01 -8.39
N ILE A 37 -26.91 1.15 -8.48
CA ILE A 37 -26.85 1.96 -9.71
C ILE A 37 -26.08 1.21 -10.81
N LEU A 38 -24.94 0.60 -10.47
CA LEU A 38 -24.16 -0.22 -11.40
C LEU A 38 -24.98 -1.40 -11.92
N GLU A 39 -25.65 -2.15 -11.02
CA GLU A 39 -26.50 -3.28 -11.38
C GLU A 39 -27.66 -2.83 -12.30
N LYS A 40 -28.38 -1.78 -11.93
CA LYS A 40 -29.45 -1.23 -12.77
C LYS A 40 -28.93 -0.83 -14.15
N LYS A 41 -27.73 -0.24 -14.24
CA LYS A 41 -27.15 0.16 -15.52
C LYS A 41 -26.78 -1.04 -16.40
N THR A 42 -26.31 -2.13 -15.79
CA THR A 42 -26.07 -3.39 -16.52
C THR A 42 -27.38 -3.97 -17.06
N GLU A 43 -28.46 -3.95 -16.27
CA GLU A 43 -29.78 -4.42 -16.68
C GLU A 43 -30.39 -3.60 -17.82
N GLU A 44 -30.30 -2.26 -17.76
CA GLU A 44 -30.77 -1.34 -18.80
C GLU A 44 -30.10 -1.61 -20.16
N LEU A 45 -28.84 -2.07 -20.16
CA LEU A 45 -28.07 -2.41 -21.36
C LEU A 45 -28.16 -3.89 -21.73
N GLY A 46 -28.90 -4.70 -20.97
CA GLY A 46 -29.01 -6.15 -21.18
C GLY A 46 -27.68 -6.90 -20.99
N LEU A 47 -26.75 -6.32 -20.23
CA LEU A 47 -25.44 -6.89 -19.93
C LEU A 47 -25.50 -7.68 -18.62
N ARG A 48 -24.81 -8.81 -18.55
CA ARG A 48 -24.68 -9.59 -17.33
C ARG A 48 -23.24 -10.01 -17.12
N PHE A 49 -22.57 -9.37 -16.18
CA PHE A 49 -21.19 -9.67 -15.84
C PHE A 49 -21.11 -10.71 -14.71
N LYS A 50 -19.99 -11.45 -14.67
CA LYS A 50 -19.69 -12.34 -13.55
C LYS A 50 -19.42 -11.50 -12.29
N ALA A 51 -19.68 -12.07 -11.11
CA ALA A 51 -19.43 -11.40 -9.84
C ALA A 51 -17.98 -10.89 -9.71
N SER A 52 -16.99 -11.66 -10.17
CA SER A 52 -15.57 -11.23 -10.15
C SER A 52 -15.30 -9.99 -11.01
N VAL A 53 -16.00 -9.85 -12.13
CA VAL A 53 -15.89 -8.68 -13.03
C VAL A 53 -16.58 -7.48 -12.38
N MET A 54 -17.77 -7.66 -11.80
CA MET A 54 -18.46 -6.62 -11.04
C MET A 54 -17.61 -6.11 -9.87
N SER A 55 -16.97 -7.01 -9.12
CA SER A 55 -16.04 -6.65 -8.05
C SER A 55 -14.82 -5.89 -8.57
N ALA A 56 -14.26 -6.27 -9.73
CA ALA A 56 -13.15 -5.56 -10.34
C ALA A 56 -13.53 -4.15 -10.79
N ILE A 57 -14.72 -3.98 -11.41
CA ILE A 57 -15.24 -2.67 -11.80
C ILE A 57 -15.47 -1.79 -10.58
N PHE A 58 -16.13 -2.32 -9.54
CA PHE A 58 -16.37 -1.60 -8.29
C PHE A 58 -15.05 -1.12 -7.68
N ASN A 59 -14.07 -2.02 -7.48
CA ASN A 59 -12.78 -1.67 -6.90
C ASN A 59 -12.00 -0.64 -7.74
N ALA A 60 -12.14 -0.66 -9.06
CA ALA A 60 -11.49 0.29 -9.95
C ALA A 60 -12.14 1.70 -9.93
N LEU A 61 -13.41 1.79 -9.54
CA LEU A 61 -14.18 3.05 -9.49
C LEU A 61 -14.35 3.60 -8.07
N SER A 62 -13.95 2.84 -7.06
CA SER A 62 -14.05 3.24 -5.66
C SER A 62 -12.70 3.69 -5.12
N GLU A 63 -12.72 4.69 -4.25
CA GLU A 63 -11.59 5.07 -3.41
C GLU A 63 -12.03 5.18 -1.95
N ARG A 64 -11.05 5.31 -1.05
CA ARG A 64 -11.31 5.53 0.37
C ARG A 64 -11.66 6.99 0.61
N ASP A 65 -12.76 7.23 1.31
CA ASP A 65 -13.23 8.56 1.68
C ASP A 65 -13.72 8.53 3.13
N GLU A 66 -13.03 9.24 4.03
CA GLU A 66 -13.37 9.35 5.46
C GLU A 66 -14.75 9.99 5.70
N THR A 67 -15.26 10.72 4.71
CA THR A 67 -16.57 11.38 4.78
C THR A 67 -17.70 10.54 4.19
N ALA A 68 -17.40 9.33 3.72
CA ALA A 68 -18.38 8.39 3.20
C ALA A 68 -19.10 7.62 4.31
N ASP A 69 -20.23 7.01 3.97
CA ASP A 69 -20.96 6.15 4.90
C ASP A 69 -20.11 4.92 5.25
N VAL A 70 -20.15 4.52 6.52
CA VAL A 70 -19.43 3.35 7.01
C VAL A 70 -19.87 2.10 6.22
N CYS A 71 -18.91 1.42 5.62
CA CYS A 71 -19.14 0.15 4.94
C CYS A 71 -19.36 -0.96 5.98
N LEU A 72 -20.48 -1.67 5.86
CA LEU A 72 -20.84 -2.76 6.76
C LEU A 72 -20.69 -4.11 6.08
N ASP A 73 -20.22 -5.11 6.83
CA ASP A 73 -20.14 -6.49 6.40
C ASP A 73 -21.54 -7.17 6.39
N LYS A 74 -21.58 -8.46 6.09
CA LYS A 74 -22.83 -9.24 6.03
C LYS A 74 -23.54 -9.37 7.38
N ASP A 75 -22.82 -9.22 8.48
CA ASP A 75 -23.34 -9.27 9.85
C ASP A 75 -23.72 -7.88 10.37
N GLY A 76 -23.60 -6.84 9.54
CA GLY A 76 -23.92 -5.45 9.88
C GLY A 76 -22.84 -4.76 10.70
N LYS A 77 -21.63 -5.34 10.80
CA LYS A 77 -20.50 -4.73 11.52
C LYS A 77 -19.69 -3.85 10.59
N PRO A 78 -19.11 -2.74 11.06
CA PRO A 78 -18.15 -1.95 10.29
C PRO A 78 -17.02 -2.83 9.75
N GLU A 79 -16.78 -2.72 8.45
CA GLU A 79 -15.64 -3.37 7.82
C GLU A 79 -14.35 -2.70 8.30
N HIS A 80 -13.35 -3.50 8.62
CA HIS A 80 -12.04 -3.00 8.99
C HIS A 80 -11.25 -2.65 7.73
N ASP A 81 -10.54 -1.52 7.74
CA ASP A 81 -9.59 -1.22 6.68
C ASP A 81 -8.29 -2.00 6.91
N SER A 82 -7.92 -2.86 5.96
CA SER A 82 -6.68 -3.62 6.05
C SER A 82 -5.42 -2.77 5.90
N GLU A 83 -5.51 -1.59 5.28
CA GLU A 83 -4.37 -0.67 5.10
C GLU A 83 -4.05 0.11 6.37
N LEU A 84 -5.02 0.30 7.26
CA LEU A 84 -4.85 0.96 8.56
C LEU A 84 -4.44 -0.01 9.68
N ARG A 85 -4.13 -1.26 9.34
CA ARG A 85 -3.68 -2.25 10.34
C ARG A 85 -2.27 -1.90 10.81
N ASP A 86 -2.11 -1.84 12.13
CA ASP A 86 -0.82 -1.66 12.77
C ASP A 86 -0.58 -2.71 13.87
N CYS A 87 0.67 -2.83 14.31
CA CYS A 87 1.12 -3.75 15.34
C CYS A 87 1.91 -2.98 16.41
N GLU A 88 1.40 -3.02 17.64
CA GLU A 88 2.09 -2.43 18.79
C GLU A 88 3.09 -3.40 19.41
N LYS A 89 4.29 -2.89 19.75
CA LYS A 89 5.30 -3.64 20.50
C LYS A 89 5.12 -3.40 21.99
N VAL A 90 4.40 -4.31 22.65
CA VAL A 90 4.16 -4.24 24.10
C VAL A 90 5.28 -4.97 24.87
N PRO A 91 5.87 -4.37 25.92
CA PRO A 91 6.82 -5.08 26.78
C PRO A 91 6.23 -6.36 27.36
N LEU A 92 6.99 -7.46 27.36
CA LEU A 92 6.49 -8.78 27.77
C LEU A 92 5.89 -8.82 29.18
N GLY A 93 6.39 -7.99 30.10
CA GLY A 93 5.91 -7.92 31.48
C GLY A 93 4.71 -6.99 31.69
N GLU A 94 4.23 -6.33 30.65
CA GLU A 94 3.13 -5.37 30.74
C GLU A 94 1.80 -6.00 30.29
N ASP A 95 0.70 -5.60 30.95
CA ASP A 95 -0.65 -5.99 30.56
C ASP A 95 -1.06 -5.29 29.25
N ILE A 96 -1.38 -6.07 28.23
CA ILE A 96 -1.70 -5.57 26.88
C ILE A 96 -2.92 -4.64 26.90
N ASP A 97 -3.97 -4.98 27.65
CA ASP A 97 -5.20 -4.18 27.69
C ASP A 97 -4.98 -2.82 28.37
N ARG A 98 -4.13 -2.78 29.42
CA ARG A 98 -3.70 -1.54 30.06
C ARG A 98 -2.82 -0.69 29.15
N TYR A 99 -1.89 -1.31 28.42
CA TYR A 99 -1.04 -0.61 27.44
C TYR A 99 -1.93 0.02 26.36
N PHE A 100 -2.82 -0.77 25.75
CA PHE A 100 -3.71 -0.31 24.68
C PHE A 100 -4.58 0.88 25.08
N LYS A 101 -5.13 0.86 26.30
CA LYS A 101 -5.91 1.99 26.83
C LYS A 101 -5.10 3.26 27.07
N ARG A 102 -3.81 3.12 27.40
CA ARG A 102 -2.93 4.23 27.74
C ARG A 102 -2.27 4.85 26.51
N GLU A 103 -1.82 4.01 25.58
CA GLU A 103 -0.98 4.41 24.46
C GLU A 103 -1.74 4.44 23.13
N VAL A 104 -2.78 3.63 22.92
CA VAL A 104 -3.46 3.55 21.60
C VAL A 104 -4.76 4.34 21.56
N LEU A 105 -5.71 4.04 22.45
CA LEU A 105 -7.04 4.65 22.43
C LEU A 105 -7.06 6.20 22.50
N PRO A 106 -6.13 6.89 23.19
CA PRO A 106 -6.09 8.35 23.17
C PRO A 106 -5.75 8.95 21.79
N HIS A 107 -5.09 8.19 20.92
CA HIS A 107 -4.70 8.62 19.58
C HIS A 107 -5.63 8.08 18.49
N VAL A 108 -6.13 6.86 18.67
CA VAL A 108 -7.04 6.19 17.72
C VAL A 108 -8.25 5.63 18.50
N PRO A 109 -9.29 6.45 18.76
CA PRO A 109 -10.39 6.08 19.65
C PRO A 109 -11.26 4.92 19.16
N ASP A 110 -11.30 4.69 17.85
CA ASP A 110 -12.04 3.63 17.16
C ASP A 110 -11.20 2.35 16.97
N ALA A 111 -9.94 2.34 17.42
CA ALA A 111 -9.08 1.18 17.36
C ALA A 111 -9.64 0.01 18.19
N TRP A 112 -9.40 -1.20 17.69
CA TRP A 112 -9.73 -2.45 18.38
C TRP A 112 -8.61 -3.47 18.15
N MET A 113 -8.46 -4.39 19.10
CA MET A 113 -7.41 -5.41 19.05
C MET A 113 -7.96 -6.75 18.55
N ASP A 114 -7.32 -7.32 17.53
CA ASP A 114 -7.51 -8.70 17.11
C ASP A 114 -6.58 -9.63 17.90
N ARG A 115 -7.06 -10.11 19.06
CA ARG A 115 -6.27 -10.95 20.00
C ARG A 115 -5.80 -12.27 19.38
N SER A 116 -6.38 -12.72 18.26
CA SER A 116 -5.92 -13.93 17.56
C SER A 116 -4.52 -13.77 16.93
N LYS A 117 -4.10 -12.51 16.74
CA LYS A 117 -2.81 -12.13 16.16
C LYS A 117 -1.75 -11.81 17.19
N ASP A 118 -2.05 -11.90 18.48
CA ASP A 118 -1.05 -11.72 19.54
C ASP A 118 0.10 -12.73 19.35
N ARG A 119 1.34 -12.23 19.37
CA ARG A 119 2.55 -13.04 19.27
C ARG A 119 3.56 -12.60 20.31
N ILE A 120 4.15 -13.58 21.01
CA ILE A 120 5.28 -13.34 21.90
C ILE A 120 6.55 -13.51 21.08
N GLY A 121 7.38 -12.48 21.06
CA GLY A 121 8.66 -12.46 20.37
C GLY A 121 9.74 -11.80 21.20
N TYR A 122 10.99 -12.06 20.83
CA TYR A 122 12.16 -11.40 21.41
C TYR A 122 12.87 -10.62 20.30
N GLU A 123 13.25 -9.38 20.58
CA GLU A 123 14.00 -8.55 19.65
C GLU A 123 15.46 -8.46 20.09
N ILE A 124 16.38 -8.85 19.21
CA ILE A 124 17.81 -8.60 19.38
C ILE A 124 18.14 -7.36 18.57
N ASN A 125 18.41 -6.25 19.25
CA ASN A 125 18.82 -5.02 18.57
C ASN A 125 20.27 -5.16 18.11
N LEU A 126 20.48 -5.68 16.90
CA LEU A 126 21.82 -5.97 16.39
C LEU A 126 22.70 -4.73 16.32
N THR A 127 22.13 -3.57 15.99
CA THR A 127 22.88 -2.32 15.95
C THR A 127 23.34 -1.93 17.35
N LYS A 128 22.47 -2.00 18.36
CA LYS A 128 22.87 -1.68 19.73
C LYS A 128 23.94 -2.64 20.25
N GLU A 129 23.78 -3.93 20.02
CA GLU A 129 24.62 -4.97 20.65
C GLU A 129 25.91 -5.26 19.87
N PHE A 130 25.93 -5.05 18.54
CA PHE A 130 27.04 -5.45 17.68
C PHE A 130 27.63 -4.30 16.86
N TYR A 131 27.05 -3.09 16.89
CA TYR A 131 27.65 -1.95 16.18
C TYR A 131 28.96 -1.55 16.86
N LYS A 132 30.05 -1.72 16.14
CA LYS A 132 31.34 -1.12 16.46
C LYS A 132 31.48 0.13 15.63
N PHE A 133 31.51 1.28 16.28
CA PHE A 133 31.80 2.55 15.62
C PHE A 133 33.12 2.43 14.86
N LYS A 134 33.06 2.55 13.54
CA LYS A 134 34.25 2.65 12.69
C LYS A 134 34.48 4.14 12.44
N PRO A 135 35.54 4.75 13.01
CA PRO A 135 35.84 6.14 12.72
C PRO A 135 36.08 6.30 11.22
N LEU A 136 35.65 7.44 10.68
CA LEU A 136 35.96 7.82 9.31
C LEU A 136 37.48 7.99 9.17
N ARG A 137 38.01 7.66 7.98
CA ARG A 137 39.40 7.96 7.62
C ARG A 137 39.67 9.46 7.74
N SER A 138 40.91 9.85 8.05
CA SER A 138 41.24 11.25 8.30
C SER A 138 41.12 12.09 7.02
N LEU A 139 40.93 13.40 7.17
CA LEU A 139 40.92 14.32 6.03
C LEU A 139 42.26 14.35 5.31
N GLU A 140 43.36 14.16 6.04
CA GLU A 140 44.72 14.08 5.47
C GLU A 140 44.90 12.85 4.58
N GLU A 141 44.37 11.69 5.00
CA GLU A 141 44.35 10.47 4.19
C GLU A 141 43.50 10.66 2.93
N ILE A 142 42.31 11.25 3.06
CA ILE A 142 41.45 11.59 1.91
C ILE A 142 42.21 12.48 0.93
N ARG A 143 42.88 13.51 1.42
CA ARG A 143 43.64 14.46 0.58
C ARG A 143 44.81 13.78 -0.12
N LYS A 144 45.52 12.91 0.58
CA LYS A 144 46.64 12.14 0.01
C LYS A 144 46.16 11.24 -1.13
N ASP A 145 45.07 10.51 -0.93
CA ASP A 145 44.50 9.64 -1.96
C ASP A 145 44.05 10.44 -3.20
N ILE A 146 43.40 11.60 -3.00
CA ILE A 146 43.01 12.48 -4.12
C ILE A 146 44.24 12.90 -4.94
N LEU A 147 45.31 13.36 -4.29
CA LEU A 147 46.53 13.80 -4.97
C LEU A 147 47.28 12.66 -5.68
N VAL A 148 47.13 11.42 -5.21
CA VAL A 148 47.68 10.23 -5.89
C VAL A 148 46.86 9.94 -7.14
N LEU A 149 45.53 9.90 -7.00
CA LEU A 149 44.61 9.67 -8.12
C LEU A 149 44.77 10.74 -9.21
N GLU A 150 44.92 12.02 -8.85
CA GLU A 150 45.17 13.11 -9.80
C GLU A 150 46.43 12.84 -10.64
N ARG A 151 47.54 12.45 -10.00
CA ARG A 151 48.78 12.13 -10.72
C ARG A 151 48.66 10.90 -11.61
N GLU A 152 47.95 9.86 -11.17
CA GLU A 152 47.67 8.67 -11.98
C GLU A 152 46.84 9.04 -13.22
N THR A 153 45.83 9.91 -13.07
CA THR A 153 45.01 10.37 -14.19
C THR A 153 45.77 11.26 -15.17
N GLU A 154 46.64 12.15 -14.69
CA GLU A 154 47.51 12.97 -15.55
C GLU A 154 48.46 12.10 -16.38
N GLY A 155 49.05 11.06 -15.76
CA GLY A 155 49.91 10.10 -16.46
C GLY A 155 49.16 9.32 -17.55
N LEU A 156 47.97 8.81 -17.24
CA LEU A 156 47.12 8.10 -18.22
C LEU A 156 46.66 9.02 -19.36
N MET A 157 46.39 10.29 -19.09
CA MET A 157 46.00 11.25 -20.12
C MET A 157 47.18 11.60 -21.04
N GLY A 158 48.40 11.66 -20.50
CA GLY A 158 49.63 11.81 -21.29
C GLY A 158 49.87 10.61 -22.22
N GLU A 159 49.72 9.39 -21.72
CA GLU A 159 49.89 8.17 -22.54
C GLU A 159 48.88 8.07 -23.70
N VAL A 160 47.66 8.60 -23.53
CA VAL A 160 46.63 8.61 -24.59
C VAL A 160 46.85 9.74 -25.61
N LEU A 161 47.50 10.83 -25.24
CA LEU A 161 47.78 11.97 -26.13
C LEU A 161 49.12 11.82 -26.88
N ASP A 162 50.07 11.09 -26.32
CA ASP A 162 51.41 10.85 -26.89
C ASP A 162 51.53 9.51 -27.66
N GLY A 163 50.43 8.76 -27.82
CA GLY A 163 50.32 7.54 -28.64
C GLY A 163 49.42 7.71 -29.86
#